data_AF-A0AAW0PC59-F1
#
_entry.id   AF-A0AAW0PC59-F1
#
_cell.length_a   1.000
_cell.length_b   1.000
_cell.length_c   1.000
_cell.angle_alpha   90.00
_cell.angle_beta   90.00
_cell.angle_gamma   90.00
#
_symmetry.space_group_name_H-M   'P 1'
#
loop_
_entity.id
_entity.type
_entity.pdbx_description
1 polymer ?
#
loop_
_entity_poly.entity_id
_entity_poly.type
_entity_poly.pdbx_seq_one_letter_code
_entity_poly.pdbx_strand_id
1 'polypeptide(L)'
;MKLTDNVLRSFRVAKVFRENSDKINCFDFSSNGETIISSSDDDSLVLYDCQEGKPKRTLYSKKYGVDLIRYTHAANTVVYSSNKIDDTIRYLSLHDNKYIRYFPGHNKRVTSLSMSPVDDTFISGSLDKTIRLWDLRSPNCQGLMHLQGKPVCSFDPEGLIFAAGINSEMVKLYDLRSFDKGPFATFKLQYERTSLRILDAFKGAVLHSFGGYNNGKGVTLEASFTPDSQFVMIGSEDGKIHVWNAESGMKVALLDGKHTGPITCLQFNPKFMTFASACSNMPSYFLYRLDSQNALGYEWVFISWSPDQSPVKQKMLYAATRATVKKEFGGGHVKYEIFGTVEDDVCLLGYQHHVMSCSGPAPLTVAEQELQRIKSQSQRSRLPQAFVNVLLLYKQLLNLLFVCVTFFREELNRIAQCVIWFDTVLWNIQGQQNRTKTVFLWVIVKAEISMDIKQTLQGLAFPLQESAKRALHLLSQKRVNYIQLRLDTEKETIELVHSNPTEIRDLPRRVPKDTPRYHLFLYKHCHEGNQLDSIVFIYSMPGYSCSIKERMLYSSCKSRLLDEVEKDFHLEIARKLEIEDGDELTEEFLYDEVHPKQHAHKQAFAKPRGPAGKRGHKRLIRGTGDTLQDS
;
A
#
# COMPACT_ATOMS: atom_id res chain seq x y z
N MET A 1 -28.75 47.74 -13.12
CA MET A 1 -28.12 47.55 -11.80
C MET A 1 -26.62 47.49 -12.05
N LYS A 2 -25.82 48.39 -11.46
CA LYS A 2 -24.37 48.46 -11.73
C LYS A 2 -23.63 47.39 -10.92
N LEU A 3 -22.64 46.73 -11.51
CA LEU A 3 -21.74 45.86 -10.75
C LEU A 3 -20.92 46.74 -9.81
N THR A 4 -20.82 46.32 -8.55
CA THR A 4 -19.98 46.96 -7.53
C THR A 4 -19.12 45.89 -6.88
N ASP A 5 -17.98 46.30 -6.31
CA ASP A 5 -17.06 45.40 -5.63
C ASP A 5 -17.75 44.50 -4.59
N ASN A 6 -18.70 45.07 -3.84
CA ASN A 6 -19.46 44.34 -2.83
C ASN A 6 -20.35 43.25 -3.44
N VAL A 7 -20.99 43.53 -4.58
CA VAL A 7 -21.82 42.56 -5.29
C VAL A 7 -20.97 41.41 -5.83
N LEU A 8 -19.80 41.71 -6.41
CA LEU A 8 -18.87 40.68 -6.88
C LEU A 8 -18.38 39.77 -5.75
N ARG A 9 -18.05 40.33 -4.58
CA ARG A 9 -17.67 39.55 -3.39
C ARG A 9 -18.82 38.69 -2.86
N SER A 10 -20.07 39.06 -3.17
CA SER A 10 -21.26 38.31 -2.75
C SER A 10 -21.61 37.14 -3.66
N PHE A 11 -20.95 37.00 -4.82
CA PHE A 11 -21.22 35.88 -5.73
C PHE A 11 -20.95 34.53 -5.07
N ARG A 12 -21.90 33.62 -5.28
CA ARG A 12 -21.89 32.24 -4.76
C ARG A 12 -22.36 31.31 -5.86
N VAL A 13 -22.03 30.02 -5.69
CA VAL A 13 -22.49 28.97 -6.59
C VAL A 13 -24.01 28.89 -6.53
N ALA A 14 -24.68 29.20 -7.64
CA ALA A 14 -26.11 29.05 -7.77
C ALA A 14 -26.50 27.60 -8.07
N LYS A 15 -25.83 26.98 -9.06
CA LYS A 15 -26.05 25.60 -9.48
C LYS A 15 -24.76 24.93 -9.95
N VAL A 16 -24.74 23.61 -9.86
CA VAL A 16 -23.64 22.74 -10.34
C VAL A 16 -24.23 21.68 -11.25
N PHE A 17 -23.73 21.60 -12.48
CA PHE A 17 -24.14 20.59 -13.46
C PHE A 17 -23.07 19.50 -13.55
N ARG A 18 -23.48 18.23 -13.52
CA ARG A 18 -22.59 17.05 -13.49
C ARG A 18 -22.90 16.03 -14.60
N GLU A 19 -23.61 16.45 -15.63
CA GLU A 19 -24.14 15.55 -16.65
C GLU A 19 -23.12 15.22 -17.75
N ASN A 20 -22.14 16.10 -17.99
CA ASN A 20 -21.07 15.86 -18.95
C ASN A 20 -20.07 14.82 -18.43
N SER A 21 -19.66 13.89 -19.31
CA SER A 21 -18.70 12.84 -18.95
C SER A 21 -17.25 13.28 -19.09
N ASP A 22 -16.99 14.25 -19.97
CA ASP A 22 -15.66 14.70 -20.33
C ASP A 22 -15.51 16.22 -20.13
N LYS A 23 -14.32 16.72 -20.48
CA LYS A 23 -13.96 18.12 -20.33
C LYS A 23 -14.84 19.00 -21.21
N ILE A 24 -15.35 20.09 -20.63
CA ILE A 24 -15.98 21.19 -21.38
C ILE A 24 -14.88 22.01 -22.07
N ASN A 25 -15.00 22.20 -23.38
CA ASN A 25 -14.04 22.91 -24.21
C ASN A 25 -14.34 24.41 -24.31
N CYS A 26 -15.62 24.77 -24.42
CA CYS A 26 -16.02 26.16 -24.58
C CYS A 26 -17.47 26.40 -24.16
N PHE A 27 -17.74 27.63 -23.69
CA PHE A 27 -19.08 28.15 -23.46
C PHE A 27 -19.39 29.27 -24.46
N ASP A 28 -20.68 29.48 -24.71
CA ASP A 28 -21.17 30.76 -25.19
C ASP A 28 -22.55 31.11 -24.63
N PHE A 29 -22.79 32.40 -24.36
CA PHE A 29 -24.10 32.90 -23.99
C PHE A 29 -24.85 33.42 -25.22
N SER A 30 -26.16 33.23 -25.24
CA SER A 30 -27.00 33.91 -26.23
C SER A 30 -26.99 35.42 -25.97
N SER A 31 -27.20 36.22 -27.02
CA SER A 31 -27.22 37.68 -26.94
C SER A 31 -28.28 38.23 -25.96
N ASN A 32 -29.38 37.51 -25.78
CA ASN A 32 -30.41 37.84 -24.78
C ASN A 32 -30.05 37.41 -23.34
N GLY A 33 -28.97 36.64 -23.13
CA GLY A 33 -28.51 36.13 -21.85
C GLY A 33 -29.33 34.99 -21.24
N GLU A 34 -30.41 34.55 -21.90
CA GLU A 34 -31.35 33.57 -21.34
C GLU A 34 -30.85 32.14 -21.44
N THR A 35 -29.98 31.85 -22.41
CA THR A 35 -29.44 30.51 -22.63
C THR A 35 -27.93 30.52 -22.70
N ILE A 36 -27.32 29.42 -22.27
CA ILE A 36 -25.90 29.16 -22.43
C ILE A 36 -25.74 27.81 -23.13
N ILE A 37 -24.79 27.73 -24.04
CA ILE A 37 -24.40 26.47 -24.67
C ILE A 37 -23.01 26.05 -24.21
N SER A 38 -22.86 24.78 -23.87
CA SER A 38 -21.58 24.16 -23.60
C SER A 38 -21.21 23.21 -24.73
N SER A 39 -19.91 23.08 -24.97
CA SER A 39 -19.31 22.09 -25.85
C SER A 39 -18.35 21.22 -25.04
N SER A 40 -18.37 19.91 -25.26
CA SER A 40 -17.59 18.96 -24.48
C SER A 40 -16.88 17.94 -25.38
N ASP A 41 -15.76 17.40 -24.88
CA ASP A 41 -15.00 16.33 -25.53
C ASP A 41 -15.80 15.01 -25.65
N ASP A 42 -16.96 14.90 -24.98
CA ASP A 42 -17.91 13.78 -25.09
C ASP A 42 -18.79 13.83 -26.37
N ASP A 43 -18.42 14.67 -27.34
CA ASP A 43 -19.14 14.98 -28.57
C ASP A 43 -20.53 15.64 -28.36
N SER A 44 -20.84 16.10 -27.13
CA SER A 44 -22.12 16.74 -26.80
C SER A 44 -22.09 18.26 -26.85
N LEU A 45 -23.26 18.81 -27.18
CA LEU A 45 -23.61 20.21 -27.10
C LEU A 45 -24.81 20.33 -26.16
N VAL A 46 -24.61 20.91 -24.99
CA VAL A 46 -25.69 21.03 -23.98
C VAL A 46 -26.14 22.49 -23.90
N LEU A 47 -27.43 22.69 -24.14
CA LEU A 47 -28.12 23.96 -23.97
C LEU A 47 -28.71 24.01 -22.56
N TYR A 48 -28.36 25.05 -21.80
CA TYR A 48 -28.92 25.31 -20.47
C TYR A 48 -29.73 26.60 -20.48
N ASP A 49 -30.83 26.56 -19.73
CA ASP A 49 -31.62 27.74 -19.41
C ASP A 49 -31.00 28.44 -18.19
N CYS A 50 -30.66 29.72 -18.32
CA CYS A 50 -30.05 30.52 -17.27
C CYS A 50 -31.04 30.95 -16.19
N GLN A 51 -32.34 31.07 -16.51
CA GLN A 51 -33.37 31.48 -15.55
C GLN A 51 -33.81 30.30 -14.70
N GLU A 52 -34.14 29.18 -15.34
CA GLU A 52 -34.54 27.97 -14.63
C GLU A 52 -33.34 27.22 -14.05
N GLY A 53 -32.15 27.40 -14.63
CA GLY A 53 -30.93 26.69 -14.26
C GLY A 53 -31.06 25.18 -14.48
N LYS A 54 -31.59 24.77 -15.63
CA LYS A 54 -31.76 23.36 -16.02
C LYS A 54 -31.22 23.14 -17.43
N PRO A 55 -30.72 21.94 -17.74
CA PRO A 55 -30.44 21.57 -19.13
C PRO A 55 -31.76 21.54 -19.91
N LYS A 56 -31.82 22.31 -20.99
CA LYS A 56 -32.99 22.39 -21.89
C LYS A 56 -32.91 21.32 -22.97
N ARG A 57 -31.73 21.12 -23.56
CA ARG A 57 -31.54 20.16 -24.65
C ARG A 57 -30.08 19.74 -24.77
N THR A 58 -29.85 18.46 -25.05
CA THR A 58 -28.54 17.93 -25.43
C THR A 58 -28.56 17.49 -26.89
N LEU A 59 -27.62 17.99 -27.66
CA LEU A 59 -27.36 17.61 -29.05
C LEU A 59 -26.03 16.84 -29.11
N TYR A 60 -25.87 15.96 -30.09
CA TYR A 60 -24.65 15.17 -30.24
C TYR A 60 -24.12 15.25 -31.67
N SER A 61 -22.82 15.54 -31.79
CA SER A 61 -22.07 15.49 -33.07
C SER A 61 -21.06 14.35 -33.07
N LYS A 62 -21.52 13.11 -32.79
CA LYS A 62 -20.65 11.93 -32.62
C LYS A 62 -19.68 11.66 -33.77
N LYS A 63 -20.08 12.03 -34.99
CA LYS A 63 -19.26 11.81 -36.19
C LYS A 63 -18.08 12.77 -36.24
N TYR A 64 -18.28 14.05 -35.95
CA TYR A 64 -17.28 15.09 -36.22
C TYR A 64 -16.64 15.66 -34.94
N GLY A 65 -17.25 15.42 -33.78
CA GLY A 65 -16.85 16.01 -32.52
C GLY A 65 -17.08 17.53 -32.49
N VAL A 66 -16.85 18.12 -31.32
CA VAL A 66 -17.14 19.52 -31.01
C VAL A 66 -16.04 20.09 -30.13
N ASP A 67 -15.54 21.28 -30.48
CA ASP A 67 -14.47 21.96 -29.73
C ASP A 67 -14.87 23.37 -29.30
N LEU A 68 -14.81 24.35 -30.21
CA LEU A 68 -15.22 25.72 -29.93
C LEU A 68 -16.66 25.93 -30.40
N ILE A 69 -17.43 26.72 -29.65
CA ILE A 69 -18.81 27.06 -30.03
C ILE A 69 -19.10 28.54 -29.81
N ARG A 70 -19.86 29.14 -30.73
CA ARG A 70 -20.40 30.49 -30.61
C ARG A 70 -21.86 30.55 -31.06
N TYR A 71 -22.67 31.31 -30.35
CA TYR A 71 -23.97 31.76 -30.82
C TYR A 71 -23.81 32.73 -31.97
N THR A 72 -24.72 32.63 -32.92
CA THR A 72 -24.94 33.68 -33.92
C THR A 72 -25.90 34.74 -33.36
N HIS A 73 -26.13 35.81 -34.12
CA HIS A 73 -27.14 36.82 -33.78
C HIS A 73 -28.56 36.25 -33.66
N ALA A 74 -28.86 35.17 -34.39
CA ALA A 74 -30.09 34.43 -34.21
C ALA A 74 -29.98 33.47 -33.01
N ALA A 75 -30.94 33.58 -32.08
CA ALA A 75 -30.94 32.88 -30.79
C ALA A 75 -30.94 31.34 -30.88
N ASN A 76 -31.44 30.77 -31.98
CA ASN A 76 -31.58 29.31 -32.15
C ASN A 76 -30.52 28.72 -33.07
N THR A 77 -29.46 29.46 -33.41
CA THR A 77 -28.41 28.94 -34.30
C THR A 77 -27.02 29.20 -33.75
N VAL A 78 -26.11 28.27 -34.01
CA VAL A 78 -24.75 28.26 -33.47
C VAL A 78 -23.75 27.83 -34.52
N VAL A 79 -22.54 28.36 -34.40
CA VAL A 79 -21.38 27.92 -35.16
C VAL A 79 -20.44 27.19 -34.23
N TYR A 80 -19.96 26.02 -34.64
CA TYR A 80 -18.97 25.28 -33.86
C TYR A 80 -17.87 24.69 -34.73
N SER A 81 -16.68 24.50 -34.16
CA SER A 81 -15.57 23.81 -34.80
C SER A 81 -15.55 22.33 -34.44
N SER A 82 -15.21 21.50 -35.41
CA SER A 82 -15.01 20.06 -35.18
C SER A 82 -13.56 19.73 -34.88
N ASN A 83 -13.35 18.58 -34.22
CA ASN A 83 -12.04 18.14 -33.71
C ASN A 83 -11.75 16.65 -33.94
N LYS A 84 -12.61 15.91 -34.64
CA LYS A 84 -12.50 14.44 -34.77
C LYS A 84 -12.07 13.97 -36.16
N ILE A 85 -12.95 14.09 -37.16
CA ILE A 85 -12.69 13.62 -38.53
C ILE A 85 -12.07 14.72 -39.39
N ASP A 86 -12.59 15.94 -39.24
CA ASP A 86 -12.13 17.11 -39.98
C ASP A 86 -12.17 18.34 -39.06
N ASP A 87 -11.43 19.37 -39.47
CA ASP A 87 -11.34 20.66 -38.77
C ASP A 87 -12.32 21.69 -39.38
N THR A 88 -13.40 21.23 -40.02
CA THR A 88 -14.35 22.15 -40.65
C THR A 88 -15.26 22.79 -39.60
N ILE A 89 -15.67 24.02 -39.88
CA ILE A 89 -16.58 24.77 -39.02
C ILE A 89 -18.01 24.55 -39.52
N ARG A 90 -18.94 24.34 -38.60
CA ARG A 90 -20.31 23.91 -38.90
C ARG A 90 -21.32 24.91 -38.34
N TYR A 91 -22.29 25.27 -39.15
CA TYR A 91 -23.43 26.10 -38.76
C TYR A 91 -24.65 25.21 -38.51
N LEU A 92 -25.15 25.22 -37.28
CA LEU A 92 -26.16 24.30 -36.76
C LEU A 92 -27.39 25.06 -36.25
N SER A 93 -28.57 24.59 -36.65
CA SER A 93 -29.84 24.98 -36.02
C SER A 93 -30.08 24.15 -34.76
N LEU A 94 -30.23 24.81 -33.61
CA LEU A 94 -30.53 24.17 -32.33
C LEU A 94 -31.97 23.67 -32.25
N HIS A 95 -32.90 24.32 -32.97
CA HIS A 95 -34.31 23.94 -32.97
C HIS A 95 -34.53 22.60 -33.69
N ASP A 96 -34.01 22.49 -34.92
CA ASP A 96 -34.24 21.32 -35.76
C ASP A 96 -33.12 20.27 -35.66
N ASN A 97 -32.01 20.60 -34.99
CA ASN A 97 -30.77 19.82 -35.02
C ASN A 97 -30.30 19.51 -36.46
N LYS A 98 -30.41 20.50 -37.34
CA LYS A 98 -30.04 20.41 -38.75
C LYS A 98 -28.84 21.31 -39.03
N TYR A 99 -27.89 20.77 -39.79
CA TYR A 99 -26.78 21.54 -40.34
C TYR A 99 -27.32 22.46 -41.42
N ILE A 100 -27.17 23.76 -41.20
CA ILE A 100 -27.54 24.79 -42.16
C ILE A 100 -26.43 24.93 -43.21
N ARG A 101 -25.17 24.92 -42.76
CA ARG A 101 -24.01 25.14 -43.64
C ARG A 101 -22.72 24.56 -43.06
N TYR A 102 -21.76 24.36 -43.94
CA TYR A 102 -20.40 23.94 -43.64
C TYR A 102 -19.41 24.97 -44.18
N PHE A 103 -18.34 25.22 -43.45
CA PHE A 103 -17.25 26.12 -43.83
C PHE A 103 -15.94 25.30 -43.92
N PRO A 104 -15.71 24.64 -45.07
CA PRO A 104 -14.49 23.88 -45.29
C PRO A 104 -13.32 24.81 -45.63
N GLY A 105 -12.12 24.49 -45.14
CA GLY A 105 -10.91 25.14 -45.60
C GLY A 105 -9.76 25.19 -44.60
N HIS A 106 -10.03 25.09 -43.30
CA HIS A 106 -8.97 24.89 -42.33
C HIS A 106 -8.37 23.50 -42.47
N ASN A 107 -7.04 23.44 -42.44
CA ASN A 107 -6.28 22.19 -42.61
C ASN A 107 -5.82 21.59 -41.27
N LYS A 108 -6.04 22.31 -40.17
CA LYS A 108 -5.71 21.92 -38.79
C LYS A 108 -6.75 22.48 -37.83
N ARG A 109 -6.76 21.94 -36.60
CA ARG A 109 -7.64 22.34 -35.50
C ARG A 109 -7.78 23.85 -35.35
N VAL A 110 -9.03 24.29 -35.31
CA VAL A 110 -9.42 25.68 -35.05
C VAL A 110 -9.17 26.00 -33.57
N THR A 111 -8.42 27.06 -33.30
CA THR A 111 -7.96 27.45 -31.96
C THR A 111 -8.70 28.64 -31.38
N SER A 112 -9.35 29.44 -32.23
CA SER A 112 -10.18 30.56 -31.81
C SER A 112 -11.34 30.74 -32.76
N LEU A 113 -12.50 31.07 -32.21
CA LEU A 113 -13.73 31.34 -32.95
C LEU A 113 -14.41 32.55 -32.32
N SER A 114 -14.75 33.55 -33.13
CA SER A 114 -15.36 34.79 -32.68
C SER A 114 -16.38 35.28 -33.72
N MET A 115 -17.63 35.49 -33.30
CA MET A 115 -18.64 36.14 -34.13
C MET A 115 -18.43 37.65 -34.11
N SER A 116 -18.70 38.31 -35.24
CA SER A 116 -18.82 39.76 -35.28
C SER A 116 -20.03 40.19 -34.43
N PRO A 117 -19.91 41.27 -33.63
CA PRO A 117 -21.03 41.78 -32.85
C PRO A 117 -22.08 42.52 -33.69
N VAL A 118 -21.76 42.93 -34.92
CA VAL A 118 -22.63 43.75 -35.78
C VAL A 118 -23.23 42.93 -36.92
N ASP A 119 -22.39 42.17 -37.64
CA ASP A 119 -22.77 41.48 -38.86
C ASP A 119 -22.81 39.95 -38.67
N ASP A 120 -23.44 39.26 -39.61
CA ASP A 120 -23.43 37.79 -39.70
C ASP A 120 -22.08 37.21 -40.18
N THR A 121 -20.98 37.90 -39.90
CA THR A 121 -19.62 37.48 -40.24
C THR A 121 -18.90 36.94 -39.00
N PHE A 122 -17.93 36.07 -39.21
CA PHE A 122 -17.15 35.50 -38.12
C PHE A 122 -15.72 35.23 -38.52
N ILE A 123 -14.87 35.12 -37.49
CA ILE A 123 -13.44 34.89 -37.67
C ILE A 123 -13.07 33.59 -36.97
N SER A 124 -12.23 32.82 -37.65
CA SER A 124 -11.60 31.65 -37.09
C SER A 124 -10.08 31.71 -37.22
N GLY A 125 -9.38 31.37 -36.15
CA GLY A 125 -7.94 31.15 -36.13
C GLY A 125 -7.65 29.66 -36.00
N SER A 126 -6.63 29.15 -36.70
CA SER A 126 -6.26 27.73 -36.67
C SER A 126 -4.77 27.49 -36.49
N LEU A 127 -4.42 26.29 -36.01
CA LEU A 127 -3.05 25.77 -35.98
C LEU A 127 -2.40 25.65 -37.36
N ASP A 128 -3.15 25.81 -38.45
CA ASP A 128 -2.63 25.96 -39.81
C ASP A 128 -1.93 27.32 -40.04
N LYS A 129 -1.86 28.15 -39.00
CA LYS A 129 -1.29 29.50 -38.98
C LYS A 129 -2.07 30.49 -39.84
N THR A 130 -3.34 30.21 -40.09
CA THR A 130 -4.24 31.12 -40.81
C THR A 130 -5.31 31.67 -39.90
N ILE A 131 -5.70 32.91 -40.20
CA ILE A 131 -6.98 33.47 -39.76
C ILE A 131 -7.85 33.59 -40.99
N ARG A 132 -9.09 33.12 -40.88
CA ARG A 132 -10.09 33.15 -41.95
C ARG A 132 -11.29 33.96 -41.53
N LEU A 133 -11.74 34.82 -42.45
CA LEU A 133 -12.99 35.56 -42.36
C LEU A 133 -14.07 34.78 -43.12
N TRP A 134 -15.22 34.67 -42.51
CA TRP A 134 -16.36 33.93 -43.03
C TRP A 134 -17.63 34.77 -42.95
N ASP A 135 -18.56 34.50 -43.85
CA ASP A 135 -19.92 35.04 -43.83
C ASP A 135 -20.87 33.86 -43.66
N LEU A 136 -21.80 33.92 -42.71
CA LEU A 136 -22.80 32.86 -42.50
C LEU A 136 -23.65 32.59 -43.77
N ARG A 137 -23.76 33.60 -44.65
CA ARG A 137 -24.53 33.57 -45.89
C ARG A 137 -23.78 32.93 -47.05
N SER A 138 -22.48 32.63 -46.93
CA SER A 138 -21.65 32.02 -47.98
C SER A 138 -20.71 30.93 -47.42
N PRO A 139 -20.63 29.72 -48.02
CA PRO A 139 -19.70 28.70 -47.53
C PRO A 139 -18.22 29.02 -47.83
N ASN A 140 -17.97 29.97 -48.73
CA ASN A 140 -16.63 30.33 -49.17
C ASN A 140 -15.99 31.31 -48.18
N CYS A 141 -14.69 31.14 -47.96
CA CYS A 141 -13.88 32.05 -47.16
C CYS A 141 -13.82 33.42 -47.85
N GLN A 142 -14.15 34.48 -47.12
CA GLN A 142 -14.18 35.86 -47.62
C GLN A 142 -12.81 36.53 -47.53
N GLY A 143 -11.99 36.12 -46.56
CA GLY A 143 -10.67 36.68 -46.35
C GLY A 143 -9.74 35.68 -45.69
N LEU A 144 -8.50 35.59 -46.18
CA LEU A 144 -7.48 34.68 -45.68
C LEU A 144 -6.24 35.47 -45.29
N MET A 145 -5.74 35.25 -44.07
CA MET A 145 -4.52 35.84 -43.59
C MET A 145 -3.54 34.76 -43.15
N HIS A 146 -2.29 34.88 -43.60
CA HIS A 146 -1.19 34.01 -43.19
C HIS A 146 -0.36 34.67 -42.09
N LEU A 147 -0.17 33.95 -40.99
CA LEU A 147 0.61 34.40 -39.84
C LEU A 147 1.79 33.46 -39.59
N GLN A 148 2.79 33.94 -38.86
CA GLN A 148 4.03 33.19 -38.61
C GLN A 148 3.94 32.23 -37.40
N GLY A 149 2.82 32.22 -36.68
CA GLY A 149 2.61 31.44 -35.46
C GLY A 149 1.16 31.04 -35.21
N LYS A 150 0.87 30.46 -34.04
CA LYS A 150 -0.48 30.07 -33.60
C LYS A 150 -1.32 31.33 -33.35
N PRO A 151 -2.42 31.55 -34.10
CA PRO A 151 -3.25 32.71 -33.92
C PRO A 151 -4.38 32.48 -32.92
N VAL A 152 -4.73 33.54 -32.21
CA VAL A 152 -6.00 33.71 -31.50
C VAL A 152 -6.62 35.01 -32.01
N CYS A 153 -7.92 34.98 -32.32
CA CYS A 153 -8.63 36.14 -32.88
C CYS A 153 -9.82 36.56 -32.00
N SER A 154 -10.07 37.87 -31.93
CA SER A 154 -11.28 38.44 -31.34
C SER A 154 -11.64 39.75 -32.05
N PHE A 155 -12.93 40.01 -32.17
CA PHE A 155 -13.45 41.31 -32.61
C PHE A 155 -13.41 42.36 -31.51
N ASP A 156 -13.42 43.62 -31.93
CA ASP A 156 -13.82 44.76 -31.10
C ASP A 156 -15.35 44.79 -30.90
N PRO A 157 -15.86 45.52 -29.90
CA PRO A 157 -17.31 45.63 -29.67
C PRO A 157 -18.09 46.27 -30.83
N GLU A 158 -17.45 47.10 -31.65
CA GLU A 158 -18.06 47.79 -32.80
C GLU A 158 -17.97 46.99 -34.11
N GLY A 159 -17.26 45.85 -34.13
CA GLY A 159 -17.06 45.01 -35.31
C GLY A 159 -16.20 45.62 -36.42
N LEU A 160 -15.47 46.72 -36.18
CA LEU A 160 -14.66 47.40 -37.18
C LEU A 160 -13.21 46.90 -37.22
N ILE A 161 -12.70 46.47 -36.07
CA ILE A 161 -11.31 46.06 -35.87
C ILE A 161 -11.31 44.65 -35.30
N PHE A 162 -10.33 43.85 -35.68
CA PHE A 162 -10.07 42.60 -34.97
C PHE A 162 -8.62 42.51 -34.52
N ALA A 163 -8.42 41.87 -33.38
CA ALA A 163 -7.12 41.58 -32.81
C ALA A 163 -6.71 40.15 -33.16
N ALA A 164 -5.45 39.97 -33.55
CA ALA A 164 -4.81 38.70 -33.76
C ALA A 164 -3.60 38.56 -32.82
N GLY A 165 -3.73 37.71 -31.80
CA GLY A 165 -2.64 37.32 -30.91
C GLY A 165 -1.83 36.18 -31.52
N ILE A 166 -0.50 36.30 -31.54
CA ILE A 166 0.43 35.31 -32.12
C ILE A 166 1.39 34.82 -31.05
N ASN A 167 1.38 33.50 -30.80
CA ASN A 167 2.31 32.81 -29.88
C ASN A 167 2.45 33.44 -28.47
N SER A 168 1.47 34.24 -28.03
CA SER A 168 1.54 35.03 -26.79
C SER A 168 2.65 36.11 -26.75
N GLU A 169 3.32 36.38 -27.87
CA GLU A 169 4.41 37.35 -27.96
C GLU A 169 3.96 38.65 -28.63
N MET A 170 3.01 38.57 -29.56
CA MET A 170 2.58 39.73 -30.33
C MET A 170 1.07 39.79 -30.42
N VAL A 171 0.52 41.00 -30.32
CA VAL A 171 -0.87 41.31 -30.65
C VAL A 171 -0.85 42.24 -31.86
N LYS A 172 -1.53 41.84 -32.93
CA LYS A 172 -1.67 42.62 -34.15
C LYS A 172 -3.11 43.09 -34.30
N LEU A 173 -3.32 44.36 -34.60
CA LEU A 173 -4.64 44.91 -34.87
C LEU A 173 -4.80 45.14 -36.37
N TYR A 174 -5.97 44.76 -36.88
CA TYR A 174 -6.33 44.86 -38.28
C TYR A 174 -7.67 45.57 -38.43
N ASP A 175 -7.77 46.42 -39.44
CA ASP A 175 -9.04 46.95 -39.90
C ASP A 175 -9.75 45.86 -40.71
N LEU A 176 -11.01 45.54 -40.36
CA LEU A 176 -11.79 44.51 -41.03
C LEU A 176 -11.98 44.79 -42.53
N ARG A 177 -12.01 46.07 -42.95
CA ARG A 177 -12.23 46.44 -44.36
C ARG A 177 -10.95 46.43 -45.20
N SER A 178 -9.79 46.56 -44.54
CA SER A 178 -8.48 46.66 -45.20
C SER A 178 -7.47 45.69 -44.60
N PHE A 179 -7.90 44.48 -44.25
CA PHE A 179 -7.05 43.47 -43.60
C PHE A 179 -5.92 42.98 -44.53
N ASP A 180 -6.13 43.08 -45.84
CA ASP A 180 -5.17 42.78 -46.90
C ASP A 180 -3.94 43.69 -46.89
N LYS A 181 -4.08 44.94 -46.42
CA LYS A 181 -2.97 45.89 -46.25
C LYS A 181 -2.05 45.54 -45.08
N GLY A 182 -2.42 44.54 -44.27
CA GLY A 182 -1.69 44.13 -43.09
C GLY A 182 -2.13 44.86 -41.82
N PRO A 183 -1.44 44.61 -40.69
CA PRO A 183 -1.82 45.16 -39.39
C PRO A 183 -1.49 46.65 -39.33
N PHE A 184 -2.43 47.49 -38.90
CA PHE A 184 -2.16 48.92 -38.69
C PHE A 184 -1.42 49.17 -37.36
N ALA A 185 -1.52 48.25 -36.39
CA ALA A 185 -0.76 48.27 -35.15
C ALA A 185 -0.21 46.88 -34.80
N THR A 186 1.01 46.83 -34.27
CA THR A 186 1.64 45.60 -33.78
C THR A 186 2.28 45.87 -32.42
N PHE A 187 1.79 45.19 -31.39
CA PHE A 187 2.29 45.29 -30.03
C PHE A 187 3.12 44.04 -29.70
N LYS A 188 4.38 44.25 -29.33
CA LYS A 188 5.27 43.19 -28.87
C LYS A 188 5.24 43.14 -27.35
N LEU A 189 4.94 41.97 -26.80
CA LEU A 189 4.85 41.71 -25.37
C LEU A 189 6.06 40.90 -24.94
N GLN A 190 6.63 41.24 -23.79
CA GLN A 190 7.61 40.38 -23.13
C GLN A 190 6.90 39.12 -22.61
N TYR A 191 7.44 37.96 -22.98
CA TYR A 191 6.88 36.68 -22.57
C TYR A 191 7.10 36.44 -21.08
N GLU A 192 5.99 36.35 -20.33
CA GLU A 192 5.97 35.92 -18.94
C GLU A 192 4.97 34.77 -18.80
N ARG A 193 5.37 33.70 -18.11
CA ARG A 193 4.62 32.43 -18.11
C ARG A 193 3.27 32.48 -17.38
N THR A 194 2.99 33.49 -16.56
CA THR A 194 1.84 33.46 -15.63
C THR A 194 1.22 34.82 -15.32
N SER A 195 1.35 35.82 -16.21
CA SER A 195 0.75 37.15 -15.98
C SER A 195 -0.39 37.44 -16.97
N LEU A 196 -1.52 37.87 -16.43
CA LEU A 196 -2.63 38.43 -17.21
C LEU A 196 -2.40 39.93 -17.35
N ARG A 197 -2.48 40.48 -18.56
CA ARG A 197 -2.18 41.89 -18.82
C ARG A 197 -3.35 42.59 -19.48
N ILE A 198 -3.61 43.83 -19.05
CA ILE A 198 -4.48 44.76 -19.78
C ILE A 198 -3.57 45.71 -20.55
N LEU A 199 -3.90 45.91 -21.82
CA LEU A 199 -3.14 46.75 -22.75
C LEU A 199 -4.00 47.93 -23.19
N ASP A 200 -3.36 49.10 -23.35
CA ASP A 200 -3.94 50.23 -24.07
C ASP A 200 -3.95 49.88 -25.57
N ALA A 201 -5.14 49.83 -26.18
CA ALA A 201 -5.32 49.47 -27.58
C ALA A 201 -4.73 50.50 -28.57
N PHE A 202 -4.51 51.75 -28.15
CA PHE A 202 -3.96 52.80 -29.01
C PHE A 202 -2.44 52.89 -28.92
N LYS A 203 -1.90 52.83 -27.70
CA LYS A 203 -0.45 52.98 -27.46
C LYS A 203 0.29 51.65 -27.36
N GLY A 204 -0.41 50.55 -27.10
CA GLY A 204 0.19 49.24 -26.83
C GLY A 204 0.88 49.13 -25.47
N ALA A 205 0.71 50.13 -24.60
CA ALA A 205 1.31 50.13 -23.27
C ALA A 205 0.56 49.17 -22.34
N VAL A 206 1.29 48.47 -21.47
CA VAL A 206 0.68 47.64 -20.42
C VAL A 206 0.13 48.57 -19.34
N LEU A 207 -1.19 48.58 -19.17
CA LEU A 207 -1.87 49.35 -18.11
C LEU A 207 -1.69 48.66 -16.76
N HIS A 208 -2.05 47.37 -16.71
CA HIS A 208 -1.96 46.56 -15.51
C HIS A 208 -1.45 45.15 -15.84
N SER A 209 -0.66 44.60 -14.92
CA SER A 209 -0.25 43.19 -14.92
C SER A 209 -0.79 42.54 -13.65
N PHE A 210 -1.64 41.55 -13.82
CA PHE A 210 -2.25 40.81 -12.73
C PHE A 210 -1.50 39.49 -12.51
N GLY A 211 -1.09 39.28 -11.27
CA GLY A 211 -0.49 38.04 -10.79
C GLY A 211 -1.22 37.49 -9.57
N GLY A 212 -0.71 36.40 -9.02
CA GLY A 212 -1.23 35.78 -7.80
C GLY A 212 -2.39 34.80 -8.00
N TYR A 213 -2.67 34.40 -9.24
CA TYR A 213 -3.42 33.18 -9.56
C TYR A 213 -2.44 32.07 -9.95
N ASN A 214 -2.75 30.81 -9.62
CA ASN A 214 -1.87 29.69 -9.88
C ASN A 214 -2.06 29.19 -11.33
N ASN A 215 -0.98 29.15 -12.09
CA ASN A 215 -0.92 28.53 -13.42
C ASN A 215 0.45 27.86 -13.65
N GLY A 216 0.92 27.09 -12.66
CA GLY A 216 2.26 26.48 -12.70
C GLY A 216 2.45 25.46 -13.83
N LYS A 217 1.39 24.78 -14.25
CA LYS A 217 1.42 23.79 -15.35
C LYS A 217 1.30 24.46 -16.73
N GLY A 218 1.00 25.76 -16.80
CA GLY A 218 0.85 26.49 -18.04
C GLY A 218 -0.38 26.04 -18.83
N VAL A 219 -1.47 25.71 -18.12
CA VAL A 219 -2.76 25.38 -18.76
C VAL A 219 -3.29 26.63 -19.45
N THR A 220 -3.95 26.45 -20.60
CA THR A 220 -4.67 27.54 -21.27
C THR A 220 -5.92 27.85 -20.46
N LEU A 221 -5.93 29.00 -19.80
CA LEU A 221 -7.05 29.50 -19.01
C LEU A 221 -7.74 30.60 -19.81
N GLU A 222 -9.07 30.53 -19.93
CA GLU A 222 -9.84 31.64 -20.48
C GLU A 222 -10.03 32.73 -19.41
N ALA A 223 -9.88 33.98 -19.85
CA ALA A 223 -10.22 35.16 -19.08
C ALA A 223 -11.43 35.84 -19.72
N SER A 224 -12.34 36.37 -18.90
CA SER A 224 -13.52 37.10 -19.36
C SER A 224 -13.56 38.46 -18.69
N PHE A 225 -13.95 39.47 -19.46
CA PHE A 225 -14.39 40.75 -18.92
C PHE A 225 -15.85 40.66 -18.45
N THR A 226 -16.23 41.52 -17.53
CA THR A 226 -17.64 41.85 -17.29
C THR A 226 -18.20 42.68 -18.44
N PRO A 227 -19.54 42.68 -18.67
CA PRO A 227 -20.15 43.44 -19.78
C PRO A 227 -19.89 44.96 -19.70
N ASP A 228 -19.66 45.50 -18.50
CA ASP A 228 -19.29 46.90 -18.28
C ASP A 228 -17.78 47.17 -18.41
N SER A 229 -16.98 46.13 -18.70
CA SER A 229 -15.52 46.17 -18.79
C SER A 229 -14.78 46.65 -17.54
N GLN A 230 -15.47 46.77 -16.40
CA GLN A 230 -14.87 47.24 -15.14
C GLN A 230 -14.07 46.18 -14.43
N PHE A 231 -14.37 44.91 -14.66
CA PHE A 231 -13.75 43.79 -13.96
C PHE A 231 -13.26 42.72 -14.93
N VAL A 232 -12.15 42.09 -14.55
CA VAL A 232 -11.60 40.94 -15.27
C VAL A 232 -11.62 39.74 -14.36
N MET A 233 -12.10 38.62 -14.91
CA MET A 233 -12.18 37.34 -14.22
C MET A 233 -11.31 36.32 -14.92
N ILE A 234 -10.57 35.53 -14.15
CA ILE A 234 -9.80 34.39 -14.66
C ILE A 234 -9.96 33.17 -13.76
N GLY A 235 -9.97 32.00 -14.37
CA GLY A 235 -9.80 30.74 -13.65
C GLY A 235 -8.38 30.58 -13.11
N SER A 236 -8.23 29.83 -12.01
CA SER A 236 -6.94 29.37 -11.48
C SER A 236 -6.85 27.85 -11.60
N GLU A 237 -5.64 27.30 -11.58
CA GLU A 237 -5.41 25.87 -11.42
C GLU A 237 -5.97 25.33 -10.09
N ASP A 238 -6.04 26.17 -9.07
CA ASP A 238 -6.55 25.82 -7.73
C ASP A 238 -8.09 25.70 -7.66
N GLY A 239 -8.78 25.74 -8.80
CA GLY A 239 -10.25 25.71 -8.83
C GLY A 239 -10.94 26.99 -8.34
N LYS A 240 -10.18 28.06 -8.16
CA LYS A 240 -10.68 29.37 -7.71
C LYS A 240 -10.71 30.38 -8.84
N ILE A 241 -11.70 31.25 -8.83
CA ILE A 241 -11.82 32.35 -9.80
C ILE A 241 -11.32 33.62 -9.16
N HIS A 242 -10.38 34.26 -9.83
CA HIS A 242 -9.80 35.51 -9.40
C HIS A 242 -10.46 36.66 -10.17
N VAL A 243 -10.83 37.72 -9.44
CA VAL A 243 -11.48 38.90 -10.02
C VAL A 243 -10.67 40.13 -9.65
N TRP A 244 -10.31 40.93 -10.65
CA TRP A 244 -9.64 42.21 -10.48
C TRP A 244 -10.46 43.33 -11.09
N ASN A 245 -10.25 44.53 -10.58
CA ASN A 245 -10.76 45.75 -11.18
C ASN A 245 -9.80 46.20 -12.30
N ALA A 246 -10.35 46.46 -13.48
CA ALA A 246 -9.62 46.77 -14.70
C ALA A 246 -8.95 48.16 -14.68
N GLU A 247 -9.51 49.12 -13.94
CA GLU A 247 -9.03 50.50 -13.87
C GLU A 247 -8.01 50.71 -12.73
N SER A 248 -8.22 50.07 -11.58
CA SER A 248 -7.32 50.23 -10.42
C SER A 248 -6.20 49.20 -10.35
N GLY A 249 -6.33 48.08 -11.07
CA GLY A 249 -5.38 46.98 -10.98
C GLY A 249 -5.55 46.10 -9.72
N MET A 250 -6.45 46.44 -8.81
CA MET A 250 -6.58 45.78 -7.50
C MET A 250 -7.41 44.48 -7.58
N LYS A 251 -7.01 43.48 -6.78
CA LYS A 251 -7.76 42.23 -6.63
C LYS A 251 -9.01 42.48 -5.79
N VAL A 252 -10.19 42.28 -6.39
CA VAL A 252 -11.49 42.56 -5.77
C VAL A 252 -12.00 41.34 -5.03
N ALA A 253 -12.02 40.18 -5.69
CA ALA A 253 -12.60 38.96 -5.12
C ALA A 253 -11.80 37.71 -5.46
N LEU A 254 -11.90 36.73 -4.57
CA LEU A 254 -11.49 35.35 -4.79
C LEU A 254 -12.73 34.49 -4.59
N LEU A 255 -13.29 33.99 -5.69
CA LEU A 255 -14.51 33.20 -5.69
C LEU A 255 -14.16 31.72 -5.67
N ASP A 256 -14.66 31.00 -4.67
CA ASP A 256 -14.50 29.55 -4.56
C ASP A 256 -15.74 28.85 -5.11
N GLY A 257 -15.58 28.27 -6.30
CA GLY A 257 -16.64 27.53 -6.99
C GLY A 257 -16.72 26.06 -6.59
N LYS A 258 -15.86 25.58 -5.68
CA LYS A 258 -15.65 24.15 -5.39
C LYS A 258 -15.26 23.34 -6.63
N HIS A 259 -14.53 23.95 -7.56
CA HIS A 259 -13.95 23.22 -8.68
C HIS A 259 -12.74 22.42 -8.17
N THR A 260 -12.65 21.14 -8.52
CA THR A 260 -11.61 20.23 -8.01
C THR A 260 -10.33 20.26 -8.87
N GLY A 261 -10.22 21.22 -9.79
CA GLY A 261 -9.14 21.28 -10.79
C GLY A 261 -9.13 22.60 -11.56
N PRO A 262 -8.33 22.70 -12.63
CA PRO A 262 -8.12 23.95 -13.34
C PRO A 262 -9.38 24.38 -14.09
N ILE A 263 -9.77 25.63 -13.90
CA ILE A 263 -10.90 26.24 -14.61
C ILE A 263 -10.43 26.67 -15.99
N THR A 264 -10.75 25.86 -17.01
CA THR A 264 -10.28 26.11 -18.38
C THR A 264 -11.15 27.10 -19.14
N CYS A 265 -12.46 27.12 -18.86
CA CYS A 265 -13.42 27.94 -19.59
C CYS A 265 -14.19 28.82 -18.59
N LEU A 266 -14.33 30.10 -18.91
CA LEU A 266 -15.01 31.07 -18.07
C LEU A 266 -15.65 32.15 -18.94
N GLN A 267 -16.93 32.42 -18.72
CA GLN A 267 -17.63 33.47 -19.46
C GLN A 267 -18.70 34.13 -18.61
N PHE A 268 -18.81 35.45 -18.73
CA PHE A 268 -19.84 36.24 -18.06
C PHE A 268 -21.09 36.37 -18.93
N ASN A 269 -22.27 36.37 -18.30
CA ASN A 269 -23.54 36.55 -19.00
C ASN A 269 -23.70 38.03 -19.45
N PRO A 270 -24.00 38.31 -20.73
CA PRO A 270 -24.07 39.68 -21.22
C PRO A 270 -25.16 40.55 -20.56
N LYS A 271 -26.23 39.93 -20.04
CA LYS A 271 -27.42 40.65 -19.54
C LYS A 271 -27.66 40.45 -18.05
N PHE A 272 -27.44 39.25 -17.53
CA PHE A 272 -27.69 38.91 -16.13
C PHE A 272 -26.38 38.90 -15.33
N MET A 273 -26.46 39.18 -14.01
CA MET A 273 -25.31 39.10 -13.11
C MET A 273 -25.00 37.65 -12.74
N THR A 274 -24.64 36.86 -13.74
CA THR A 274 -24.27 35.46 -13.62
C THR A 274 -23.08 35.18 -14.54
N PHE A 275 -22.32 34.16 -14.22
CA PHE A 275 -21.24 33.69 -15.08
C PHE A 275 -21.17 32.17 -15.01
N ALA A 276 -20.62 31.56 -16.05
CA ALA A 276 -20.37 30.13 -16.11
C ALA A 276 -18.87 29.86 -16.03
N SER A 277 -18.52 28.75 -15.38
CA SER A 277 -17.15 28.27 -15.28
C SER A 277 -17.15 26.75 -15.37
N ALA A 278 -16.13 26.19 -16.02
CA ALA A 278 -15.93 24.75 -16.12
C ALA A 278 -14.52 24.36 -15.73
N CYS A 279 -14.41 23.20 -15.08
CA CYS A 279 -13.18 22.60 -14.64
C CYS A 279 -12.91 21.29 -15.39
N SER A 280 -11.65 21.00 -15.69
CA SER A 280 -11.24 19.67 -16.15
C SER A 280 -10.86 18.78 -14.95
N ASN A 281 -11.65 17.73 -14.69
CA ASN A 281 -11.28 16.73 -13.67
C ASN A 281 -10.29 15.73 -14.27
N MET A 282 -9.00 15.95 -13.98
CA MET A 282 -7.93 15.06 -14.41
C MET A 282 -7.38 14.25 -13.22
N PRO A 283 -7.24 12.92 -13.35
CA PRO A 283 -6.46 12.11 -12.42
C PRO A 283 -5.01 12.60 -12.37
N SER A 284 -4.36 12.44 -11.22
CA SER A 284 -2.95 12.84 -11.05
C SER A 284 -2.27 12.06 -9.92
N TYR A 285 -0.94 12.06 -9.92
CA TYR A 285 -0.15 11.56 -8.80
C TYR A 285 0.45 12.73 -8.02
N PHE A 286 0.43 12.63 -6.70
CA PHE A 286 1.15 13.55 -5.82
C PHE A 286 2.20 12.77 -5.01
N LEU A 287 3.38 13.35 -4.92
CA LEU A 287 4.46 12.88 -4.06
C LEU A 287 4.66 13.93 -2.97
N TYR A 288 4.27 13.59 -1.75
CA TYR A 288 4.37 14.49 -0.61
C TYR A 288 5.51 14.05 0.30
N ARG A 289 6.51 14.91 0.50
CA ARG A 289 7.65 14.64 1.37
C ARG A 289 7.25 14.78 2.83
N LEU A 290 7.52 13.74 3.63
CA LEU A 290 7.40 13.81 5.08
C LEU A 290 8.73 14.29 5.69
N ASP A 291 8.64 14.89 6.87
CA ASP A 291 9.84 15.28 7.63
C ASP A 291 10.52 14.08 8.31
N SER A 292 9.88 12.89 8.30
CA SER A 292 10.45 11.64 8.79
C SER A 292 11.44 11.03 7.79
N GLN A 293 12.41 10.25 8.30
CA GLN A 293 13.50 9.67 7.52
C GLN A 293 13.64 8.16 7.75
N ASN A 294 14.08 7.46 6.72
CA ASN A 294 14.47 6.06 6.68
C ASN A 294 15.95 5.94 6.29
N ALA A 295 16.52 4.72 6.26
CA ALA A 295 17.89 4.44 5.87
C ALA A 295 18.29 4.96 4.48
N LEU A 296 17.32 5.25 3.60
CA LEU A 296 17.52 5.78 2.25
C LEU A 296 17.38 7.32 2.17
N GLY A 297 16.90 8.00 3.21
CA GLY A 297 16.63 9.44 3.22
C GLY A 297 15.22 9.79 3.69
N TYR A 298 14.65 10.89 3.20
CA TYR A 298 13.29 11.30 3.55
C TYR A 298 12.23 10.28 3.11
N GLU A 299 11.21 10.11 3.95
CA GLU A 299 10.03 9.31 3.64
C GLU A 299 9.00 10.14 2.85
N TRP A 300 8.20 9.47 2.03
CA TRP A 300 7.23 10.09 1.15
C TRP A 300 5.87 9.42 1.25
N VAL A 301 4.81 10.21 1.06
CA VAL A 301 3.46 9.74 0.81
C VAL A 301 3.21 9.82 -0.69
N PHE A 302 2.86 8.69 -1.28
CA PHE A 302 2.46 8.62 -2.69
C PHE A 302 0.94 8.62 -2.76
N ILE A 303 0.35 9.68 -3.31
CA ILE A 303 -1.09 9.85 -3.44
C ILE A 303 -1.48 9.66 -4.91
N SER A 304 -2.38 8.72 -5.17
CA SER A 304 -3.00 8.50 -6.47
C SER A 304 -4.41 9.06 -6.46
N TRP A 305 -4.58 10.24 -7.05
CA TRP A 305 -5.86 10.92 -7.18
C TRP A 305 -6.55 10.50 -8.48
N SER A 306 -7.72 9.89 -8.39
CA SER A 306 -8.50 9.47 -9.55
C SER A 306 -9.99 9.65 -9.29
N PRO A 307 -10.56 10.86 -9.50
CA PRO A 307 -11.99 11.10 -9.35
C PRO A 307 -12.80 10.17 -10.23
N ASP A 308 -13.91 9.64 -9.71
CA ASP A 308 -14.77 8.71 -10.45
C ASP A 308 -15.38 9.34 -11.72
N GLN A 309 -15.56 10.66 -11.72
CA GLN A 309 -16.08 11.42 -12.87
C GLN A 309 -15.04 11.64 -13.97
N SER A 310 -13.78 11.27 -13.75
CA SER A 310 -12.74 11.42 -14.76
C SER A 310 -12.98 10.47 -15.95
N PRO A 311 -12.56 10.85 -17.16
CA PRO A 311 -12.69 10.00 -18.35
C PRO A 311 -12.07 8.61 -18.14
N VAL A 312 -12.74 7.54 -18.59
CA VAL A 312 -12.26 6.15 -18.39
C VAL A 312 -10.86 5.94 -18.94
N LYS A 313 -10.55 6.53 -20.10
CA LYS A 313 -9.21 6.49 -20.70
C LYS A 313 -8.13 7.03 -19.75
N GLN A 314 -8.40 8.13 -19.06
CA GLN A 314 -7.47 8.72 -18.10
C GLN A 314 -7.37 7.85 -16.84
N LYS A 315 -8.49 7.39 -16.29
CA LYS A 315 -8.47 6.49 -15.12
C LYS A 315 -7.68 5.22 -15.39
N MET A 316 -7.85 4.61 -16.57
CA MET A 316 -7.08 3.44 -16.98
C MET A 316 -5.59 3.73 -17.11
N LEU A 317 -5.22 4.85 -17.75
CA LEU A 317 -3.82 5.26 -17.89
C LEU A 317 -3.17 5.41 -16.52
N TYR A 318 -3.77 6.23 -15.63
CA TYR A 318 -3.24 6.49 -14.30
C TYR A 318 -3.32 5.28 -13.35
N ALA A 319 -4.27 4.36 -13.53
CA ALA A 319 -4.26 3.10 -12.79
C ALA A 319 -3.12 2.19 -13.27
N ALA A 320 -2.92 2.08 -14.59
CA ALA A 320 -1.92 1.19 -15.20
C ALA A 320 -0.49 1.66 -14.97
N THR A 321 -0.22 2.97 -15.01
CA THR A 321 1.14 3.52 -14.86
C THR A 321 1.56 3.69 -13.40
N ARG A 322 0.66 3.49 -12.43
CA ARG A 322 0.91 3.76 -11.00
C ARG A 322 2.11 2.99 -10.46
N ALA A 323 2.16 1.70 -10.75
CA ALA A 323 3.25 0.83 -10.29
C ALA A 323 4.59 1.19 -10.93
N THR A 324 4.59 1.59 -12.20
CA THR A 324 5.80 2.01 -12.93
C THR A 324 6.36 3.29 -12.32
N VAL A 325 5.53 4.31 -12.09
CA VAL A 325 5.97 5.57 -11.47
C VAL A 325 6.55 5.32 -10.07
N LYS A 326 5.92 4.47 -9.27
CA LYS A 326 6.44 4.09 -7.94
C LYS A 326 7.78 3.38 -8.01
N LYS A 327 7.97 2.51 -9.01
CA LYS A 327 9.24 1.81 -9.22
C LYS A 327 10.34 2.77 -9.65
N GLU A 328 10.06 3.67 -10.57
CA GLU A 328 11.00 4.71 -11.03
C GLU A 328 11.41 5.67 -9.89
N PHE A 329 10.47 6.02 -9.00
CA PHE A 329 10.77 6.86 -7.83
C PHE A 329 11.59 6.12 -6.74
N GLY A 330 11.51 4.80 -6.70
CA GLY A 330 12.17 3.96 -5.70
C GLY A 330 11.27 3.73 -4.48
N GLY A 331 10.59 2.58 -4.47
CA GLY A 331 9.60 2.23 -3.45
C GLY A 331 10.10 2.23 -1.99
N GLY A 332 11.42 2.17 -1.76
CA GLY A 332 11.99 2.28 -0.41
C GLY A 332 11.86 3.66 0.24
N HIS A 333 11.60 4.71 -0.55
CA HIS A 333 11.30 6.06 -0.04
C HIS A 333 9.83 6.26 0.29
N VAL A 334 8.93 5.43 -0.26
CA VAL A 334 7.48 5.58 -0.11
C VAL A 334 7.02 4.81 1.12
N LYS A 335 6.53 5.53 2.13
CA LYS A 335 6.02 4.95 3.39
C LYS A 335 4.54 4.59 3.31
N TYR A 336 3.74 5.51 2.79
CA TYR A 336 2.29 5.35 2.66
C TYR A 336 1.87 5.55 1.21
N GLU A 337 0.94 4.72 0.75
CA GLU A 337 0.29 4.82 -0.54
C GLU A 337 -1.20 5.07 -0.32
N ILE A 338 -1.68 6.23 -0.76
CA ILE A 338 -3.09 6.64 -0.62
C ILE A 338 -3.71 6.67 -2.00
N PHE A 339 -4.88 6.07 -2.14
CA PHE A 339 -5.72 6.21 -3.32
C PHE A 339 -6.97 6.95 -2.90
N GLY A 340 -7.30 8.04 -3.61
CA GLY A 340 -8.47 8.85 -3.31
C GLY A 340 -9.27 9.13 -4.57
N THR A 341 -10.60 9.05 -4.44
CA THR A 341 -11.55 9.47 -5.46
C THR A 341 -12.28 10.75 -5.06
N VAL A 342 -12.35 11.04 -3.75
CA VAL A 342 -12.98 12.22 -3.17
C VAL A 342 -11.95 13.01 -2.35
N GLU A 343 -12.08 14.34 -2.31
CA GLU A 343 -11.10 15.21 -1.63
C GLU A 343 -10.91 14.85 -0.16
N ASP A 344 -11.96 14.36 0.50
CA ASP A 344 -11.92 13.91 1.89
C ASP A 344 -10.93 12.73 2.11
N ASP A 345 -10.68 11.89 1.10
CA ASP A 345 -9.72 10.78 1.19
C ASP A 345 -8.26 11.26 1.21
N VAL A 346 -7.98 12.37 0.51
CA VAL A 346 -6.62 12.89 0.29
C VAL A 346 -6.31 14.11 1.15
N CYS A 347 -7.29 14.67 1.84
CA CYS A 347 -7.07 15.75 2.79
C CYS A 347 -6.26 15.27 4.01
N LEU A 348 -5.78 16.22 4.82
CA LEU A 348 -4.99 15.89 6.02
C LEU A 348 -5.74 14.96 6.98
N LEU A 349 -7.06 15.16 7.14
CA LEU A 349 -7.89 14.28 7.95
C LEU A 349 -7.97 12.87 7.33
N GLY A 350 -8.15 12.77 6.01
CA GLY A 350 -8.11 11.51 5.27
C GLY A 350 -6.80 10.75 5.48
N TYR A 351 -5.66 11.45 5.41
CA TYR A 351 -4.35 10.86 5.74
C TYR A 351 -4.28 10.33 7.19
N GLN A 352 -4.76 11.11 8.16
CA GLN A 352 -4.78 10.67 9.57
C GLN A 352 -5.68 9.44 9.74
N HIS A 353 -6.84 9.40 9.09
CA HIS A 353 -7.72 8.23 9.07
C HIS A 353 -7.06 7.01 8.44
N HIS A 354 -6.32 7.19 7.34
CA HIS A 354 -5.56 6.13 6.70
C HIS A 354 -4.49 5.56 7.64
N VAL A 355 -3.69 6.41 8.28
CA VAL A 355 -2.66 5.98 9.25
C VAL A 355 -3.30 5.23 10.42
N MET A 356 -4.43 5.73 10.96
CA MET A 356 -5.18 5.04 12.01
C MET A 356 -5.70 3.67 11.55
N SER A 357 -6.22 3.58 10.33
CA SER A 357 -6.70 2.33 9.75
C SER A 357 -5.58 1.30 9.58
N CYS A 358 -4.40 1.72 9.14
CA CYS A 358 -3.23 0.84 9.05
C CYS A 358 -2.77 0.32 10.42
N SER A 359 -2.97 1.09 11.49
CA SER A 359 -2.68 0.67 12.87
C SER A 359 -3.80 -0.14 13.54
N GLY A 360 -4.97 -0.22 12.90
CA GLY A 360 -6.14 -0.92 13.42
C GLY A 360 -6.02 -2.45 13.29
N PRO A 361 -6.80 -3.21 14.08
CA PRO A 361 -6.83 -4.66 13.96
C PRO A 361 -7.40 -5.07 12.60
N ALA A 362 -6.71 -5.98 11.91
CA ALA A 362 -7.22 -6.57 10.68
C ALA A 362 -8.52 -7.35 10.95
N PRO A 363 -9.53 -7.29 10.07
CA PRO A 363 -10.74 -8.08 10.21
C PRO A 363 -10.40 -9.56 10.08
N LEU A 364 -10.63 -10.33 11.15
CA LEU A 364 -10.45 -11.78 11.19
C LEU A 364 -11.78 -12.49 11.06
N THR A 365 -11.79 -13.61 10.34
CA THR A 365 -12.95 -14.51 10.29
C THR A 365 -13.14 -15.26 11.61
N VAL A 366 -14.35 -15.75 11.86
CA VAL A 366 -14.66 -16.51 13.09
C VAL A 366 -13.76 -17.74 13.22
N ALA A 367 -13.50 -18.44 12.11
CA ALA A 367 -12.62 -19.61 12.09
C ALA A 367 -11.16 -19.24 12.43
N GLU A 368 -10.63 -18.12 11.92
CA GLU A 368 -9.28 -17.65 12.26
C GLU A 368 -9.16 -17.24 13.73
N GLN A 369 -10.20 -16.62 14.29
CA GLN A 369 -10.24 -16.29 15.71
C GLN A 369 -10.25 -17.55 16.58
N GLU A 370 -11.00 -18.58 16.19
CA GLU A 370 -11.05 -19.86 16.88
C GLU A 370 -9.70 -20.59 16.81
N LEU A 371 -9.04 -20.55 15.64
CA LEU A 371 -7.71 -21.12 15.46
C LEU A 371 -6.65 -20.37 16.29
N GLN A 372 -6.74 -19.04 16.41
CA GLN A 372 -5.90 -18.27 17.34
C GLN A 372 -6.16 -18.64 18.80
N ARG A 373 -7.41 -18.90 19.20
CA ARG A 373 -7.74 -19.41 20.55
C ARG A 373 -7.12 -20.78 20.80
N ILE A 374 -7.24 -21.71 19.86
CA ILE A 374 -6.61 -23.03 19.96
C ILE A 374 -5.08 -22.93 19.99
N LYS A 375 -4.48 -22.04 19.19
CA LYS A 375 -3.03 -21.83 19.18
C LYS A 375 -2.54 -21.27 20.52
N SER A 376 -3.24 -20.30 21.09
CA SER A 376 -2.89 -19.74 22.41
C SER A 376 -3.09 -20.75 23.55
N GLN A 377 -4.13 -21.58 23.49
CA GLN A 377 -4.34 -22.67 24.44
C GLN A 377 -3.28 -23.78 24.31
N SER A 378 -2.93 -24.18 23.09
CA SER A 378 -1.91 -25.21 22.84
C SER A 378 -0.49 -24.74 23.17
N GLN A 379 -0.17 -23.46 23.03
CA GLN A 379 1.10 -22.91 23.51
C GLN A 379 1.22 -23.00 25.03
N ARG A 380 0.12 -22.89 25.78
CA ARG A 380 0.13 -23.09 27.24
C ARG A 380 0.42 -24.54 27.64
N SER A 381 0.10 -25.52 26.79
CA SER A 381 0.29 -26.94 27.09
C SER A 381 1.62 -27.54 26.60
N ARG A 382 2.47 -26.79 25.86
CA ARG A 382 3.64 -27.32 25.14
C ARG A 382 5.02 -26.83 25.60
N LEU A 383 5.20 -26.34 26.83
CA LEU A 383 6.54 -26.00 27.32
C LEU A 383 7.28 -27.23 27.90
N PRO A 384 8.49 -27.57 27.42
CA PRO A 384 9.20 -28.77 27.84
C PRO A 384 9.87 -28.64 29.22
N GLN A 385 10.01 -29.79 29.90
CA GLN A 385 10.65 -30.03 31.21
C GLN A 385 11.99 -29.29 31.44
N ALA A 386 12.76 -29.00 30.38
CA ALA A 386 14.06 -28.31 30.48
C ALA A 386 13.95 -26.86 30.98
N PHE A 387 12.84 -26.16 30.68
CA PHE A 387 12.60 -24.81 31.21
C PHE A 387 12.28 -24.82 32.71
N VAL A 388 11.75 -25.94 33.21
CA VAL A 388 11.35 -26.13 34.61
C VAL A 388 12.58 -26.25 35.53
N ASN A 389 13.61 -26.97 35.11
CA ASN A 389 14.85 -27.10 35.90
C ASN A 389 15.61 -25.78 36.02
N VAL A 390 15.63 -24.96 34.96
CA VAL A 390 16.28 -23.64 34.99
C VAL A 390 15.54 -22.67 35.92
N LEU A 391 14.20 -22.67 35.91
CA LEU A 391 13.40 -21.84 36.81
C LEU A 391 13.47 -22.30 38.28
N LEU A 392 13.53 -23.62 38.54
CA LEU A 392 13.73 -24.16 39.89
C LEU A 392 15.12 -23.83 40.45
N LEU A 393 16.17 -23.91 39.62
CA LEU A 393 17.52 -23.45 39.97
C LEU A 393 17.53 -21.94 40.25
N TYR A 394 16.84 -21.13 39.46
CA TYR A 394 16.74 -19.68 39.69
C TYR A 394 16.00 -19.36 41.00
N LYS A 395 14.95 -20.13 41.33
CA LYS A 395 14.18 -19.97 42.57
C LYS A 395 14.95 -20.46 43.80
N GLN A 396 15.74 -21.53 43.67
CA GLN A 396 16.67 -21.98 44.72
C GLN A 396 17.81 -20.99 44.93
N LEU A 397 18.39 -20.43 43.87
CA LEU A 397 19.42 -19.37 43.95
C LEU A 397 18.88 -18.09 44.60
N LEU A 398 17.66 -17.67 44.26
CA LEU A 398 17.00 -16.52 44.90
C LEU A 398 16.69 -16.76 46.38
N ASN A 399 16.25 -17.97 46.75
CA ASN A 399 16.04 -18.33 48.16
C ASN A 399 17.36 -18.46 48.93
N LEU A 400 18.43 -18.97 48.31
CA LEU A 400 19.77 -18.96 48.90
C LEU A 400 20.32 -17.53 49.07
N LEU A 401 20.04 -16.62 48.12
CA LEU A 401 20.37 -15.20 48.26
C LEU A 401 19.60 -14.56 49.42
N PHE A 402 18.31 -14.88 49.58
CA PHE A 402 17.47 -14.35 50.65
C PHE A 402 17.89 -14.86 52.05
N VAL A 403 18.34 -16.12 52.13
CA VAL A 403 18.91 -16.70 53.36
C VAL A 403 20.31 -16.14 53.64
N CYS A 404 21.14 -15.88 52.63
CA CYS A 404 22.44 -15.22 52.82
C CYS A 404 22.31 -13.76 53.29
N VAL A 405 21.31 -13.02 52.78
CA VAL A 405 21.06 -11.61 53.16
C VAL A 405 20.56 -11.46 54.59
N THR A 406 20.00 -12.52 55.20
CA THR A 406 19.53 -12.50 56.59
C THR A 406 20.58 -12.98 57.61
N PHE A 407 21.66 -13.64 57.17
CA PHE A 407 22.69 -14.21 58.06
C PHE A 407 23.98 -13.37 58.19
N PHE A 408 24.22 -12.39 57.31
CA PHE A 408 25.36 -11.47 57.40
C PHE A 408 24.90 -10.05 57.74
N ARG A 409 24.50 -9.85 59.00
CA ARG A 409 24.08 -8.54 59.54
C ARG A 409 25.18 -7.83 60.35
N GLU A 410 26.45 -7.96 59.97
CA GLU A 410 27.52 -7.20 60.66
C GLU A 410 28.76 -6.79 59.84
N GLU A 411 28.89 -7.12 58.55
CA GLU A 411 30.03 -6.68 57.72
C GLU A 411 29.68 -6.13 56.33
N LEU A 412 28.64 -5.27 56.22
CA LEU A 412 28.30 -4.61 54.95
C LEU A 412 28.29 -3.08 55.03
N ASN A 413 29.13 -2.49 55.89
CA ASN A 413 29.38 -1.04 55.90
C ASN A 413 30.56 -0.60 55.00
N ARG A 414 31.08 -1.47 54.13
CA ARG A 414 32.14 -1.12 53.16
C ARG A 414 31.82 -1.39 51.68
N ILE A 415 30.61 -1.84 51.33
CA ILE A 415 30.16 -2.02 49.92
C ILE A 415 28.94 -1.13 49.61
N ALA A 416 28.75 -0.05 50.36
CA ALA A 416 27.69 0.93 50.14
C ALA A 416 27.98 1.95 49.02
N GLN A 417 28.84 1.62 48.05
CA GLN A 417 29.22 2.53 46.95
C GLN A 417 28.94 2.00 45.53
N CYS A 418 28.43 0.77 45.35
CA CYS A 418 28.11 0.26 44.00
C CYS A 418 26.60 0.17 43.69
N VAL A 419 25.70 0.36 44.64
CA VAL A 419 24.24 0.23 44.41
C VAL A 419 23.55 1.58 44.17
N ILE A 420 24.22 2.71 44.40
CA ILE A 420 23.62 4.05 44.28
C ILE A 420 23.70 4.61 42.84
N TRP A 421 24.42 3.96 41.91
CA TRP A 421 24.56 4.46 40.53
C TRP A 421 23.45 4.02 39.56
N PHE A 422 22.63 3.03 39.93
CA PHE A 422 21.55 2.53 39.05
C PHE A 422 20.23 3.29 39.19
N ASP A 423 19.97 3.95 40.34
CA ASP A 423 18.73 4.70 40.58
C ASP A 423 18.77 6.16 40.12
N THR A 424 19.96 6.73 39.84
CA THR A 424 20.07 8.13 39.37
C THR A 424 19.94 8.28 37.85
N VAL A 425 20.16 7.21 37.08
CA VAL A 425 20.02 7.23 35.61
C VAL A 425 18.55 7.10 35.18
N LEU A 426 17.69 6.46 35.98
CA LEU A 426 16.27 6.31 35.67
C LEU A 426 15.41 7.55 36.01
N TRP A 427 15.90 8.50 36.81
CA TRP A 427 15.14 9.70 37.18
C TRP A 427 15.38 10.92 36.27
N ASN A 428 16.43 10.91 35.44
CA ASN A 428 16.81 12.09 34.64
C ASN A 428 16.32 12.07 33.17
N ILE A 429 15.46 11.10 32.79
CA ILE A 429 14.85 11.00 31.44
C ILE A 429 13.34 11.33 31.49
N GLN A 430 12.87 12.05 32.52
CA GLN A 430 11.48 12.51 32.64
C GLN A 430 11.38 14.02 32.81
N GLY A 431 12.00 14.76 31.89
CA GLY A 431 11.83 16.21 31.81
C GLY A 431 11.92 16.73 30.38
N GLN A 432 10.91 16.49 29.54
CA GLN A 432 10.27 17.49 28.66
C GLN A 432 9.25 16.84 27.68
N GLN A 433 7.97 17.00 28.05
CA GLN A 433 6.83 17.41 27.21
C GLN A 433 6.44 16.60 25.93
N ASN A 434 5.44 15.75 26.16
CA ASN A 434 4.07 15.81 25.61
C ASN A 434 3.68 15.12 24.28
N ARG A 435 2.83 14.09 24.51
CA ARG A 435 1.65 13.60 23.76
C ARG A 435 1.86 12.64 22.58
N THR A 436 1.76 11.34 22.89
CA THR A 436 0.58 10.51 22.55
C THR A 436 0.59 9.27 23.45
N LYS A 437 -0.55 8.95 24.07
CA LYS A 437 -0.70 7.87 25.07
C LYS A 437 -0.80 6.52 24.36
N THR A 438 0.27 5.72 24.38
CA THR A 438 0.19 4.26 24.21
C THR A 438 0.21 3.65 25.62
N VAL A 439 -0.96 3.24 26.10
CA VAL A 439 -1.07 2.47 27.35
C VAL A 439 -0.50 1.09 27.07
N PHE A 440 0.79 0.89 27.34
CA PHE A 440 1.36 -0.45 27.47
C PHE A 440 0.85 -1.05 28.78
N LEU A 441 -0.37 -1.60 28.72
CA LEU A 441 -0.87 -2.49 29.73
C LEU A 441 0.00 -3.75 29.66
N TRP A 442 1.01 -3.84 30.52
CA TRP A 442 1.68 -5.10 30.83
C TRP A 442 0.64 -6.00 31.52
N VAL A 443 -0.19 -6.66 30.72
CA VAL A 443 -0.96 -7.81 31.16
C VAL A 443 0.09 -8.89 31.43
N ILE A 444 0.52 -8.98 32.68
CA ILE A 444 1.16 -10.19 33.20
C ILE A 444 0.08 -11.26 33.10
N VAL A 445 0.04 -11.96 31.96
CA VAL A 445 -0.74 -13.18 31.81
C VAL A 445 -0.13 -14.13 32.84
N LYS A 446 -0.80 -14.29 33.97
CA LYS A 446 -0.61 -15.45 34.86
C LYS A 446 -0.97 -16.69 34.04
N ALA A 447 -0.02 -17.18 33.26
CA ALA A 447 -0.10 -18.51 32.69
C ALA A 447 0.19 -19.47 33.85
N GLU A 448 -0.86 -19.92 34.51
CA GLU A 448 -0.79 -21.11 35.36
C GLU A 448 -0.53 -22.29 34.43
N ILE A 449 0.72 -22.78 34.43
CA ILE A 449 1.17 -23.89 33.61
C ILE A 449 0.74 -25.18 34.33
N SER A 450 -0.15 -25.96 33.73
CA SER A 450 -0.52 -27.29 34.26
C SER A 450 0.65 -28.25 34.09
N MET A 451 1.05 -28.92 35.18
CA MET A 451 2.05 -29.97 35.21
C MET A 451 1.39 -31.35 35.07
N ASP A 452 0.88 -31.69 33.89
CA ASP A 452 0.42 -33.05 33.61
C ASP A 452 1.59 -33.92 33.12
N ILE A 453 2.23 -34.61 34.06
CA ILE A 453 3.34 -35.56 33.78
C ILE A 453 2.79 -36.87 33.18
N LYS A 454 1.49 -37.17 33.36
CA LYS A 454 0.82 -38.35 32.83
C LYS A 454 0.40 -38.17 31.36
N GLN A 455 1.37 -37.95 30.47
CA GLN A 455 1.12 -37.90 29.02
C GLN A 455 0.92 -39.30 28.41
N THR A 456 1.27 -40.35 29.14
CA THR A 456 1.08 -41.75 28.74
C THR A 456 -0.20 -42.32 29.36
N LEU A 457 -0.92 -43.14 28.61
CA LEU A 457 -1.98 -44.00 29.15
C LEU A 457 -1.43 -44.83 30.33
N GLN A 458 -2.27 -45.07 31.35
CA GLN A 458 -1.87 -45.87 32.51
C GLN A 458 -1.47 -47.28 32.06
N GLY A 459 -0.20 -47.66 32.30
CA GLY A 459 0.34 -48.96 31.88
C GLY A 459 -0.43 -50.14 32.47
N LEU A 460 -0.61 -51.19 31.66
CA LEU A 460 -1.35 -52.41 31.98
C LEU A 460 -0.47 -53.32 32.86
N ALA A 461 -1.02 -53.91 33.92
CA ALA A 461 -0.25 -54.69 34.89
C ALA A 461 -0.66 -56.16 34.84
N PHE A 462 0.12 -56.98 34.13
CA PHE A 462 0.00 -58.44 34.20
C PHE A 462 0.91 -58.98 35.30
N PRO A 463 0.41 -59.80 36.25
CA PRO A 463 1.22 -60.35 37.32
C PRO A 463 2.29 -61.31 36.79
N LEU A 464 3.49 -61.21 37.36
CA LEU A 464 4.59 -62.15 37.13
C LEU A 464 4.29 -63.51 37.78
N GLN A 465 4.43 -64.58 37.02
CA GLN A 465 4.35 -65.95 37.53
C GLN A 465 5.53 -66.24 38.49
N GLU A 466 5.32 -67.14 39.46
CA GLU A 466 6.32 -67.45 40.48
C GLU A 466 7.65 -68.03 39.93
N SER A 467 7.61 -68.69 38.77
CA SER A 467 8.80 -69.14 38.03
C SER A 467 9.62 -67.96 37.49
N ALA A 468 8.96 -66.94 36.93
CA ALA A 468 9.59 -65.72 36.43
C ALA A 468 10.19 -64.89 37.59
N LYS A 469 9.46 -64.76 38.72
CA LYS A 469 9.97 -64.10 39.93
C LYS A 469 11.24 -64.77 40.47
N ARG A 470 11.24 -66.11 40.53
CA ARG A 470 12.43 -66.88 40.92
C ARG A 470 13.61 -66.65 39.97
N ALA A 471 13.37 -66.63 38.66
CA ALA A 471 14.42 -66.34 37.68
C ALA A 471 15.00 -64.92 37.85
N LEU A 472 14.15 -63.91 38.06
CA LEU A 472 14.57 -62.52 38.32
C LEU A 472 15.45 -62.41 39.58
N HIS A 473 15.09 -63.12 40.66
CA HIS A 473 15.95 -63.21 41.85
C HIS A 473 17.30 -63.90 41.58
N LEU A 474 17.33 -64.91 40.71
CA LEU A 474 18.59 -65.56 40.32
C LEU A 474 19.46 -64.65 39.44
N LEU A 475 18.85 -63.82 38.60
CA LEU A 475 19.54 -62.80 37.80
C LEU A 475 20.08 -61.66 38.68
N SER A 476 19.34 -61.23 39.72
CA SER A 476 19.85 -60.21 40.66
C SER A 476 21.06 -60.69 41.47
N GLN A 477 21.11 -62.00 41.75
CA GLN A 477 22.28 -62.66 42.33
C GLN A 477 23.38 -63.00 41.29
N LYS A 478 23.21 -62.60 40.02
CA LYS A 478 24.09 -62.92 38.88
C LYS A 478 24.36 -64.43 38.67
N ARG A 479 23.47 -65.30 39.16
CA ARG A 479 23.57 -66.77 38.98
C ARG A 479 23.09 -67.23 37.61
N VAL A 480 22.22 -66.42 37.00
CA VAL A 480 21.71 -66.58 35.64
C VAL A 480 22.13 -65.34 34.85
N ASN A 481 22.52 -65.51 33.59
CA ASN A 481 22.92 -64.39 32.72
C ASN A 481 21.84 -63.97 31.72
N TYR A 482 20.77 -64.75 31.56
CA TYR A 482 19.72 -64.48 30.57
C TYR A 482 18.36 -65.01 31.02
N ILE A 483 17.32 -64.19 30.86
CA ILE A 483 15.92 -64.53 31.10
C ILE A 483 15.10 -64.15 29.88
N GLN A 484 14.23 -65.06 29.43
CA GLN A 484 13.22 -64.76 28.42
C GLN A 484 11.81 -64.90 28.98
N LEU A 485 11.01 -63.84 28.84
CA LEU A 485 9.63 -63.79 29.31
C LEU A 485 8.66 -63.69 28.11
N ARG A 486 7.50 -64.30 28.29
CA ARG A 486 6.35 -64.17 27.37
C ARG A 486 5.12 -63.72 28.15
N LEU A 487 4.20 -63.05 27.47
CA LEU A 487 2.85 -62.84 27.97
C LEU A 487 1.99 -64.04 27.58
N ASP A 488 1.26 -64.59 28.55
CA ASP A 488 0.14 -65.48 28.31
C ASP A 488 -1.13 -64.62 28.18
N THR A 489 -1.69 -64.55 26.97
CA THR A 489 -2.87 -63.72 26.69
C THR A 489 -4.17 -64.30 27.22
N GLU A 490 -4.21 -65.60 27.54
CA GLU A 490 -5.41 -66.26 28.07
C GLU A 490 -5.49 -66.13 29.59
N LYS A 491 -4.34 -66.26 30.27
CA LYS A 491 -4.25 -66.12 31.73
C LYS A 491 -3.94 -64.71 32.21
N GLU A 492 -3.61 -63.80 31.29
CA GLU A 492 -3.19 -62.43 31.58
C GLU A 492 -1.99 -62.35 32.53
N THR A 493 -1.03 -63.26 32.38
CA THR A 493 0.18 -63.34 33.22
C THR A 493 1.47 -63.21 32.40
N ILE A 494 2.57 -62.85 33.06
CA ILE A 494 3.91 -62.88 32.47
C ILE A 494 4.61 -64.16 32.93
N GLU A 495 4.88 -65.05 31.97
CA GLU A 495 5.47 -66.38 32.20
C GLU A 495 6.95 -66.41 31.79
N LEU A 496 7.72 -67.24 32.49
CA LEU A 496 9.10 -67.57 32.13
C LEU A 496 9.11 -68.61 30.99
N VAL A 497 9.78 -68.30 29.88
CA VAL A 497 10.02 -69.27 28.81
C VAL A 497 11.19 -70.17 29.17
N HIS A 498 12.36 -69.58 29.42
CA HIS A 498 13.56 -70.28 29.88
C HIS A 498 14.61 -69.30 30.42
N SER A 499 15.59 -69.86 31.13
CA SER A 499 16.73 -69.14 31.71
C SER A 499 18.08 -69.77 31.31
N ASN A 500 18.17 -70.32 30.10
CA ASN A 500 19.37 -71.00 29.62
C ASN A 500 20.55 -70.02 29.49
N PRO A 501 21.76 -70.39 29.93
CA PRO A 501 22.95 -69.56 29.77
C PRO A 501 23.12 -69.12 28.31
N THR A 502 23.28 -67.82 28.09
CA THR A 502 23.45 -67.24 26.74
C THR A 502 24.66 -66.33 26.74
N GLU A 503 25.57 -66.54 25.80
CA GLU A 503 26.69 -65.65 25.53
C GLU A 503 26.30 -64.63 24.43
N ILE A 504 27.07 -63.55 24.28
CA ILE A 504 26.78 -62.46 23.32
C ILE A 504 26.54 -63.00 21.89
N ARG A 505 27.35 -63.97 21.45
CA ARG A 505 27.25 -64.57 20.10
C ARG A 505 25.97 -65.38 19.87
N ASP A 506 25.37 -65.90 20.94
CA ASP A 506 24.15 -66.70 20.88
C ASP A 506 22.88 -65.88 21.11
N LEU A 507 23.01 -64.62 21.52
CA LEU A 507 21.90 -63.72 21.82
C LEU A 507 20.96 -63.49 20.61
N PRO A 508 21.43 -63.26 19.37
CA PRO A 508 20.57 -63.17 18.19
C PRO A 508 19.68 -64.40 18.00
N ARG A 509 20.21 -65.60 18.27
CA ARG A 509 19.49 -66.88 18.11
C ARG A 509 18.38 -67.07 19.15
N ARG A 510 18.37 -66.29 20.23
CA ARG A 510 17.35 -66.36 21.29
C ARG A 510 16.11 -65.52 20.97
N VAL A 511 16.18 -64.63 19.99
CA VAL A 511 15.07 -63.77 19.59
C VAL A 511 14.21 -64.52 18.56
N PRO A 512 12.93 -64.82 18.87
CA PRO A 512 12.04 -65.48 17.92
C PRO A 512 11.63 -64.53 16.79
N LYS A 513 11.49 -65.05 15.56
CA LYS A 513 11.04 -64.25 14.39
C LYS A 513 9.52 -64.15 14.25
N ASP A 514 8.76 -64.96 14.99
CA ASP A 514 7.30 -65.02 14.83
C ASP A 514 6.52 -64.41 16.01
N THR A 515 7.13 -64.29 17.19
CA THR A 515 6.42 -63.87 18.41
C THR A 515 7.24 -62.90 19.26
N PRO A 516 6.61 -61.88 19.85
CA PRO A 516 7.31 -60.91 20.69
C PRO A 516 7.72 -61.50 22.03
N ARG A 517 8.85 -61.05 22.58
CA ARG A 517 9.37 -61.50 23.86
C ARG A 517 10.05 -60.36 24.61
N TYR A 518 10.11 -60.49 25.93
CA TYR A 518 11.04 -59.70 26.74
C TYR A 518 12.25 -60.52 27.08
N HIS A 519 13.40 -59.86 27.07
CA HIS A 519 14.67 -60.46 27.39
C HIS A 519 15.38 -59.58 28.41
N LEU A 520 15.93 -60.20 29.44
CA LEU A 520 16.87 -59.57 30.36
C LEU A 520 18.19 -60.29 30.19
N PHE A 521 19.19 -59.57 29.71
CA PHE A 521 20.50 -60.11 29.40
C PHE A 521 21.58 -59.41 30.23
N LEU A 522 22.42 -60.19 30.91
CA LEU A 522 23.59 -59.72 31.62
C LEU A 522 24.73 -59.57 30.61
N TYR A 523 24.85 -58.36 30.07
CA TYR A 523 25.89 -58.00 29.13
C TYR A 523 27.21 -57.78 29.87
N LYS A 524 28.19 -58.65 29.59
CA LYS A 524 29.55 -58.55 30.12
C LYS A 524 30.44 -57.91 29.07
N HIS A 525 30.94 -56.71 29.33
CA HIS A 525 31.75 -55.95 28.37
C HIS A 525 32.88 -55.17 29.05
N CYS A 526 33.81 -54.68 28.24
CA CYS A 526 34.86 -53.79 28.70
C CYS A 526 34.60 -52.37 28.19
N HIS A 527 34.54 -51.39 29.10
CA HIS A 527 34.41 -49.98 28.76
C HIS A 527 35.55 -49.21 29.41
N GLU A 528 36.31 -48.46 28.61
CA GLU A 528 37.45 -47.65 29.07
C GLU A 528 38.48 -48.44 29.93
N GLY A 529 38.66 -49.74 29.65
CA GLY A 529 39.60 -50.62 30.36
C GLY A 529 39.04 -51.32 31.60
N ASN A 530 37.82 -51.02 32.03
CA ASN A 530 37.15 -51.69 33.15
C ASN A 530 36.19 -52.77 32.65
N GLN A 531 36.15 -53.93 33.32
CA GLN A 531 35.13 -54.96 33.06
C GLN A 531 33.84 -54.62 33.82
N LEU A 532 32.73 -54.53 33.08
CA LEU A 532 31.40 -54.20 33.60
C LEU A 532 30.42 -55.32 33.28
N ASP A 533 29.51 -55.57 34.22
CA ASP A 533 28.33 -56.41 34.01
C ASP A 533 27.11 -55.49 34.03
N SER A 534 26.50 -55.25 32.87
CA SER A 534 25.33 -54.39 32.74
C SER A 534 24.11 -55.19 32.31
N ILE A 535 22.96 -54.95 32.93
CA ILE A 535 21.71 -55.62 32.55
C ILE A 535 21.05 -54.81 31.45
N VAL A 536 20.82 -55.47 30.31
CA VAL A 536 20.12 -54.90 29.16
C VAL A 536 18.75 -55.53 29.08
N PHE A 537 17.72 -54.69 29.08
CA PHE A 537 16.36 -55.12 28.76
C PHE A 537 16.13 -54.99 27.27
N ILE A 538 15.72 -56.07 26.62
CA ILE A 538 15.44 -56.10 25.19
C ILE A 538 13.98 -56.49 25.02
N TYR A 539 13.25 -55.65 24.32
CA TYR A 539 11.91 -55.95 23.84
C TYR A 539 12.02 -56.30 22.36
N SER A 540 11.83 -57.58 22.03
CA SER A 540 11.79 -58.03 20.64
C SER A 540 10.36 -58.02 20.14
N MET A 541 10.15 -57.37 18.99
CA MET A 541 8.86 -57.27 18.34
C MET A 541 8.98 -57.55 16.84
N PRO A 542 8.79 -58.80 16.40
CA PRO A 542 8.83 -59.10 14.98
C PRO A 542 7.57 -58.51 14.31
N GLY A 543 7.76 -57.39 13.59
CA GLY A 543 6.74 -56.46 13.09
C GLY A 543 5.31 -56.99 12.88
N TYR A 544 4.96 -57.34 11.63
CA TYR A 544 3.58 -57.73 11.25
C TYR A 544 3.28 -59.23 11.39
N SER A 545 4.24 -60.06 11.80
CA SER A 545 4.02 -61.50 12.00
C SER A 545 3.13 -61.81 13.20
N CYS A 546 3.04 -60.88 14.16
CA CYS A 546 2.18 -60.97 15.33
C CYS A 546 0.85 -60.20 15.16
N SER A 547 -0.14 -60.52 15.99
CA SER A 547 -1.43 -59.82 15.97
C SER A 547 -1.35 -58.41 16.58
N ILE A 548 -2.23 -57.48 16.16
CA ILE A 548 -2.32 -56.14 16.77
C ILE A 548 -2.55 -56.26 18.30
N LYS A 549 -3.35 -57.24 18.73
CA LYS A 549 -3.64 -57.51 20.14
C LYS A 549 -2.36 -57.81 20.92
N GLU A 550 -1.51 -58.69 20.42
CA GLU A 550 -0.23 -59.03 21.07
C GLU A 550 0.71 -57.83 21.10
N ARG A 551 0.84 -57.08 20.01
CA ARG A 551 1.69 -55.86 19.98
C ARG A 551 1.27 -54.81 20.99
N MET A 552 -0.04 -54.56 21.07
CA MET A 552 -0.58 -53.61 22.04
C MET A 552 -0.39 -54.09 23.48
N LEU A 553 -0.56 -55.38 23.76
CA LEU A 553 -0.36 -55.94 25.10
C LEU A 553 1.10 -55.88 25.55
N TYR A 554 2.06 -56.29 24.71
CA TYR A 554 3.47 -56.18 25.05
C TYR A 554 3.91 -54.71 25.21
N SER A 555 3.53 -53.81 24.29
CA SER A 555 3.86 -52.38 24.47
C SER A 555 3.26 -51.75 25.73
N SER A 556 2.05 -52.17 26.13
CA SER A 556 1.34 -51.64 27.31
C SER A 556 1.85 -52.20 28.64
N CYS A 557 2.29 -53.46 28.68
CA CYS A 557 2.80 -54.12 29.89
C CYS A 557 4.26 -53.77 30.19
N LYS A 558 5.02 -53.32 29.19
CA LYS A 558 6.45 -53.02 29.31
C LYS A 558 6.77 -52.06 30.45
N SER A 559 6.05 -50.94 30.58
CA SER A 559 6.33 -49.93 31.61
C SER A 559 6.14 -50.47 33.02
N ARG A 560 5.06 -51.22 33.26
CA ARG A 560 4.75 -51.83 34.55
C ARG A 560 5.72 -52.94 34.91
N LEU A 561 6.09 -53.79 33.94
CA LEU A 561 7.09 -54.83 34.16
C LEU A 561 8.44 -54.22 34.56
N LEU A 562 8.89 -53.18 33.86
CA LEU A 562 10.14 -52.49 34.17
C LEU A 562 10.09 -51.83 35.56
N ASP A 563 8.96 -51.21 35.92
CA ASP A 563 8.75 -50.65 37.26
C ASP A 563 8.85 -51.75 38.34
N GLU A 564 8.23 -52.92 38.13
CA GLU A 564 8.27 -54.05 39.07
C GLU A 564 9.70 -54.62 39.18
N VAL A 565 10.41 -54.76 38.05
CA VAL A 565 11.80 -55.25 37.99
C VAL A 565 12.78 -54.29 38.68
N GLU A 566 12.68 -52.98 38.44
CA GLU A 566 13.58 -51.98 39.03
C GLU A 566 13.27 -51.74 40.53
N LYS A 567 11.99 -51.68 40.92
CA LYS A 567 11.59 -51.37 42.32
C LYS A 567 11.59 -52.58 43.24
N ASP A 568 10.98 -53.69 42.83
CA ASP A 568 10.73 -54.83 43.72
C ASP A 568 11.90 -55.82 43.72
N PHE A 569 12.62 -55.93 42.60
CA PHE A 569 13.78 -56.83 42.46
C PHE A 569 15.13 -56.09 42.49
N HIS A 570 15.13 -54.76 42.59
CA HIS A 570 16.33 -53.90 42.64
C HIS A 570 17.33 -54.17 41.51
N LEU A 571 16.83 -54.47 40.32
CA LEU A 571 17.64 -54.69 39.12
C LEU A 571 17.90 -53.37 38.40
N GLU A 572 19.15 -52.93 38.34
CA GLU A 572 19.54 -51.73 37.59
C GLU A 572 19.68 -52.04 36.09
N ILE A 573 18.71 -51.57 35.29
CA ILE A 573 18.69 -51.77 33.84
C ILE A 573 19.47 -50.63 33.18
N ALA A 574 20.64 -50.95 32.63
CA ALA A 574 21.53 -49.97 31.99
C ALA A 574 20.95 -49.41 30.69
N ARG A 575 20.26 -50.23 29.91
CA ARG A 575 19.64 -49.82 28.64
C ARG A 575 18.37 -50.61 28.36
N LYS A 576 17.39 -49.92 27.79
CA LYS A 576 16.10 -50.47 27.33
C LYS A 576 16.11 -50.42 25.80
N LEU A 577 16.21 -51.58 25.16
CA LEU A 577 16.28 -51.74 23.71
C LEU A 577 14.95 -52.23 23.16
N GLU A 578 14.58 -51.72 21.99
CA GLU A 578 13.47 -52.23 21.18
C GLU A 578 14.04 -52.62 19.83
N ILE A 579 13.89 -53.90 19.48
CA ILE A 579 14.43 -54.46 18.23
C ILE A 579 13.33 -55.22 17.49
N GLU A 580 13.42 -55.25 16.16
CA GLU A 580 12.51 -56.05 15.33
C GLU A 580 13.11 -57.42 15.00
N ASP A 581 14.39 -57.47 14.61
CA ASP A 581 15.10 -58.72 14.31
C ASP A 581 16.25 -58.95 15.30
N GLY A 582 16.47 -60.23 15.64
CA GLY A 582 17.57 -60.64 16.52
C GLY A 582 18.94 -60.39 15.91
N ASP A 583 19.03 -60.35 14.59
CA ASP A 583 20.28 -60.15 13.85
C ASP A 583 20.89 -58.75 14.07
N GLU A 584 20.11 -57.78 14.58
CA GLU A 584 20.60 -56.45 14.98
C GLU A 584 21.48 -56.47 16.24
N LEU A 585 21.35 -57.52 17.08
CA LEU A 585 22.08 -57.66 18.35
C LEU A 585 23.53 -58.10 18.15
N THR A 586 24.29 -57.27 17.44
CA THR A 586 25.74 -57.41 17.31
C THR A 586 26.46 -56.86 18.55
N GLU A 587 27.71 -57.29 18.77
CA GLU A 587 28.54 -56.79 19.87
C GLU A 587 28.76 -55.27 19.77
N GLU A 588 28.98 -54.76 18.55
CA GLU A 588 29.13 -53.32 18.29
C GLU A 588 27.84 -52.53 18.57
N PHE A 589 26.68 -53.07 18.15
CA PHE A 589 25.38 -52.43 18.39
C PHE A 589 25.05 -52.34 19.89
N LEU A 590 25.23 -53.44 20.64
CA LEU A 590 25.03 -53.43 22.09
C LEU A 590 25.99 -52.47 22.79
N TYR A 591 27.24 -52.39 22.33
CA TYR A 591 28.20 -51.44 22.88
C TYR A 591 27.78 -49.98 22.60
N ASP A 592 27.41 -49.64 21.37
CA ASP A 592 27.02 -48.28 20.98
C ASP A 592 25.73 -47.81 21.67
N GLU A 593 24.77 -48.70 21.91
CA GLU A 593 23.53 -48.36 22.61
C GLU A 593 23.70 -48.20 24.12
N VAL A 594 24.56 -49.02 24.74
CA VAL A 594 24.90 -48.87 26.16
C VAL A 594 25.79 -47.65 26.37
N HIS A 595 26.71 -47.37 25.43
CA HIS A 595 27.70 -46.29 25.48
C HIS A 595 27.64 -45.42 24.22
N PRO A 596 26.73 -44.41 24.16
CA PRO A 596 26.49 -43.64 22.95
C PRO A 596 27.71 -42.80 22.52
N LYS A 597 28.02 -42.85 21.22
CA LYS A 597 29.07 -42.03 20.59
C LYS A 597 28.73 -40.54 20.65
N GLN A 598 29.76 -39.68 20.75
CA GLN A 598 29.58 -38.23 20.68
C GLN A 598 28.94 -37.81 19.34
N HIS A 599 28.06 -36.80 19.37
CA HIS A 599 27.40 -36.29 18.17
C HIS A 599 28.41 -35.89 17.10
N ALA A 600 28.39 -36.57 15.96
CA ALA A 600 29.21 -36.19 14.81
C ALA A 600 28.80 -34.78 14.34
N HIS A 601 29.76 -33.85 14.28
CA HIS A 601 29.50 -32.51 13.79
C HIS A 601 29.14 -32.56 12.30
N LYS A 602 28.08 -31.82 11.90
CA LYS A 602 27.65 -31.76 10.49
C LYS A 602 28.78 -31.21 9.62
N GLN A 603 29.20 -31.98 8.62
CA GLN A 603 30.23 -31.54 7.67
C GLN A 603 29.67 -30.40 6.80
N ALA A 604 30.40 -29.29 6.70
CA ALA A 604 30.03 -28.15 5.87
C ALA A 604 30.92 -28.10 4.63
N PHE A 605 30.31 -28.00 3.44
CA PHE A 605 31.03 -27.82 2.18
C PHE A 605 31.69 -26.43 2.10
N ALA A 606 32.83 -26.34 1.43
CA ALA A 606 33.51 -25.07 1.20
C ALA A 606 32.66 -24.13 0.33
N LYS A 607 32.61 -22.84 0.71
CA LYS A 607 31.98 -21.80 -0.12
C LYS A 607 32.75 -21.65 -1.45
N PRO A 608 32.07 -21.29 -2.56
CA PRO A 608 32.74 -21.07 -3.85
C PRO A 608 33.84 -20.00 -3.76
N ARG A 609 34.85 -20.10 -4.64
CA ARG A 609 35.90 -19.08 -4.75
C ARG A 609 35.23 -17.72 -5.04
N GLY A 610 35.56 -16.70 -4.25
CA GLY A 610 35.03 -15.34 -4.43
C GLY A 610 35.48 -14.72 -5.76
N PRO A 611 35.00 -13.50 -6.08
CA PRO A 611 35.33 -12.82 -7.35
C PRO A 611 36.84 -12.75 -7.58
N ALA A 612 37.31 -13.17 -8.76
CA ALA A 612 38.72 -13.17 -9.12
C ALA A 612 39.27 -11.72 -9.14
N GLY A 613 40.45 -11.51 -8.54
CA GLY A 613 41.15 -10.22 -8.59
C GLY A 613 40.72 -9.16 -7.56
N LYS A 614 40.07 -9.52 -6.44
CA LYS A 614 39.84 -8.58 -5.32
C LYS A 614 41.18 -8.06 -4.76
N ARG A 615 41.58 -6.87 -5.19
CA ARG A 615 42.73 -6.12 -4.67
C ARG A 615 42.38 -5.50 -3.31
N GLY A 616 42.37 -6.29 -2.24
CA GLY A 616 42.22 -5.76 -0.88
C GLY A 616 41.76 -6.79 0.15
N HIS A 617 42.25 -6.64 1.38
CA HIS A 617 41.74 -7.40 2.53
C HIS A 617 40.26 -7.08 2.76
N LYS A 618 39.47 -8.06 3.22
CA LYS A 618 38.08 -7.82 3.63
C LYS A 618 38.07 -6.82 4.78
N ARG A 619 37.52 -5.63 4.54
CA ARG A 619 37.32 -4.61 5.57
C ARG A 619 35.87 -4.71 6.06
N LEU A 620 35.67 -4.51 7.37
CA LEU A 620 34.33 -4.27 7.89
C LEU A 620 33.84 -2.93 7.35
N ILE A 621 32.65 -2.93 6.75
CA ILE A 621 31.95 -1.70 6.37
C ILE A 621 31.12 -1.30 7.59
N ARG A 622 31.72 -0.56 8.53
CA ARG A 622 31.00 0.08 9.64
C ARG A 622 30.63 1.51 9.25
N GLY A 623 29.39 1.90 9.47
CA GLY A 623 28.98 3.30 9.40
C GLY A 623 29.54 4.06 10.60
N THR A 624 29.84 5.35 10.44
CA THR A 624 30.44 6.22 11.46
C THR A 624 29.57 6.49 12.70
N GLY A 625 28.46 5.76 12.88
CA GLY A 625 27.54 5.86 14.02
C GLY A 625 27.73 4.79 15.10
N ASP A 626 28.51 3.74 14.86
CA ASP A 626 28.74 2.62 15.80
C ASP A 626 30.08 2.74 16.57
N THR A 627 30.49 3.96 16.89
CA THR A 627 31.61 4.20 17.81
C THR A 627 31.06 4.83 19.07
N LEU A 628 30.80 4.02 20.10
CA LEU A 628 30.96 4.33 21.52
C LEU A 628 30.44 3.17 22.39
N GLN A 629 31.35 2.27 22.76
CA GLN A 629 31.49 1.65 24.09
C GLN A 629 32.41 0.45 23.92
N ASP A 630 33.71 0.71 24.07
CA ASP A 630 34.70 -0.24 24.58
C ASP A 630 35.98 0.58 24.78
N SER A 631 36.04 1.22 25.95
CA SER A 631 37.25 1.77 26.57
C SER A 631 37.20 1.46 28.04
#